data_AF-A0A1E4B7Y5-F1
#
_entry.id   AF-A0A1E4B7Y5-F1
#
_cell.length_a   1.000
_cell.length_b   1.000
_cell.length_c   1.000
_cell.angle_alpha   90.00
_cell.angle_beta   90.00
_cell.angle_gamma   90.00
#
_symmetry.space_group_name_H-M   'P 1'
#
loop_
_entity.id
_entity.type
_entity.pdbx_description
1 polymer ?
#
loop_
_entity_poly.entity_id
_entity_poly.type
_entity_poly.pdbx_seq_one_letter_code
_entity_poly.pdbx_strand_id
1 'polypeptide(L)'
;MVTLVIARDVAALSAWLAENLAPEALRFAPADEHARRLASDNAGTHRLELRGIRADGATRAVAAIANPLAEEVDSFPVVVEAAPPHRITRFGVRFGAGGALTPAAFTTDAERVRELQRYVRKQAADGRFSGVVLVAREWNPLYNEAFGIANRDTDTPNRLDTKFNLGSANKNFTAIVIGQLVEEGKLSWDDPLSKFLPDFPDVVRERIYRRAGMTGTDAFELDRVNRNLAVGYIPEYGPDGVTWRNNVFEHVIKGGPAGGGYSTAPDLLRYTEALRAGKLVSRATLDLMRSPKPELGAPIYGYGFALFDGPQYWGHGGDFEGIDADVEQFGTSGVTMIILANTHMVNDPIKRKVRRMFLQ
;
A
#
# COMPACT_ATOMS: atom_id res chain seq x y z
N MET A 1 4.39 23.57 -7.07
CA MET A 1 3.75 22.27 -6.73
C MET A 1 2.31 22.09 -7.24
N VAL A 2 1.26 22.53 -6.53
CA VAL A 2 -0.13 22.05 -6.77
C VAL A 2 -0.63 22.22 -8.21
N THR A 3 -0.31 23.34 -8.87
CA THR A 3 -0.64 23.54 -10.30
C THR A 3 -0.01 22.48 -11.22
N LEU A 4 1.21 22.03 -10.93
CA LEU A 4 1.90 20.98 -11.70
C LEU A 4 1.28 19.60 -11.43
N VAL A 5 0.84 19.34 -10.19
CA VAL A 5 0.06 18.13 -9.84
C VAL A 5 -1.26 18.10 -10.62
N ILE A 6 -1.99 19.24 -10.66
CA ILE A 6 -3.25 19.40 -11.41
C ILE A 6 -3.02 19.21 -12.91
N ALA A 7 -1.96 19.83 -13.46
CA ALA A 7 -1.58 19.70 -14.87
C ALA A 7 -1.09 18.28 -15.25
N ARG A 8 -0.75 17.45 -14.26
CA ARG A 8 -0.18 16.09 -14.42
C ARG A 8 1.13 16.06 -15.22
N ASP A 9 1.85 17.17 -15.26
CA ASP A 9 3.18 17.25 -15.88
C ASP A 9 4.22 16.71 -14.90
N VAL A 10 4.49 15.40 -15.02
CA VAL A 10 5.44 14.68 -14.15
C VAL A 10 6.86 15.21 -14.31
N ALA A 11 7.27 15.64 -15.51
CA ALA A 11 8.62 16.12 -15.76
C ALA A 11 8.86 17.50 -15.12
N ALA A 12 7.94 18.44 -15.33
CA ALA A 12 8.00 19.75 -14.69
C ALA A 12 7.81 19.66 -13.17
N LEU A 13 6.93 18.77 -12.69
CA LEU A 13 6.75 18.52 -11.25
C LEU A 13 8.02 17.92 -10.63
N SER A 14 8.68 16.98 -11.30
CA SER A 14 9.94 16.37 -10.87
C SER A 14 11.07 17.41 -10.74
N ALA A 15 11.32 18.19 -11.78
CA ALA A 15 12.36 19.23 -11.77
C ALA A 15 12.09 20.25 -10.65
N TRP A 16 10.84 20.70 -10.54
CA TRP A 16 10.43 21.63 -9.48
C TRP A 16 10.61 21.04 -8.08
N LEU A 17 10.27 19.77 -7.87
CA LEU A 17 10.47 19.09 -6.58
C LEU A 17 11.95 18.91 -6.23
N ALA A 18 12.83 18.63 -7.20
CA ALA A 18 14.27 18.50 -6.97
C ALA A 18 14.88 19.82 -6.44
N GLU A 19 14.43 20.96 -6.99
CA GLU A 19 14.87 22.29 -6.55
C GLU A 19 14.30 22.68 -5.18
N ASN A 20 13.03 22.34 -4.91
CA ASN A 20 12.25 22.90 -3.79
C ASN A 20 12.09 21.97 -2.58
N LEU A 21 12.43 20.67 -2.68
CA LEU A 21 12.43 19.76 -1.53
C LEU A 21 13.66 19.95 -0.65
N ALA A 22 13.47 19.70 0.65
CA ALA A 22 14.54 19.61 1.63
C ALA A 22 15.33 18.31 1.40
N PRO A 23 16.65 18.27 1.69
CA PRO A 23 17.44 17.04 1.57
C PRO A 23 16.86 15.86 2.36
N GLU A 24 16.16 16.13 3.47
CA GLU A 24 15.43 15.12 4.24
C GLU A 24 14.27 14.49 3.46
N ALA A 25 13.44 15.29 2.79
CA ALA A 25 12.29 14.80 2.03
C ALA A 25 12.69 13.93 0.83
N LEU A 26 13.87 14.21 0.27
CA LEU A 26 14.49 13.44 -0.82
C LEU A 26 15.10 12.10 -0.37
N ARG A 27 15.29 11.87 0.95
CA ARG A 27 15.74 10.55 1.48
C ARG A 27 14.64 9.49 1.47
N PHE A 28 13.37 9.90 1.46
CA PHE A 28 12.24 8.98 1.50
C PHE A 28 11.79 8.51 0.11
N ALA A 29 12.04 9.34 -0.91
CA ALA A 29 11.85 9.07 -2.33
C ALA A 29 12.53 10.20 -3.14
N PRO A 30 13.13 9.91 -4.31
CA PRO A 30 13.60 10.94 -5.23
C PRO A 30 12.47 11.85 -5.75
N ALA A 31 12.83 13.03 -6.27
CA ALA A 31 11.88 14.06 -6.70
C ALA A 31 10.92 13.59 -7.83
N ASP A 32 11.42 12.75 -8.74
CA ASP A 32 10.64 12.19 -9.85
C ASP A 32 9.68 11.07 -9.39
N GLU A 33 10.05 10.33 -8.35
CA GLU A 33 9.16 9.34 -7.75
C GLU A 33 8.02 10.02 -6.97
N HIS A 34 8.33 11.05 -6.18
CA HIS A 34 7.32 11.93 -5.57
C HIS A 34 6.39 12.53 -6.64
N ALA A 35 6.93 13.01 -7.77
CA ALA A 35 6.14 13.53 -8.87
C ALA A 35 5.21 12.46 -9.49
N ARG A 36 5.71 11.23 -9.67
CA ARG A 36 4.93 10.09 -10.19
C ARG A 36 3.80 9.68 -9.24
N ARG A 37 4.04 9.59 -7.93
CA ARG A 37 3.02 9.29 -6.91
C ARG A 37 1.90 10.35 -6.92
N LEU A 38 2.25 11.64 -6.85
CA LEU A 38 1.29 12.74 -6.89
C LEU A 38 0.45 12.80 -8.19
N ALA A 39 1.05 12.49 -9.33
CA ALA A 39 0.31 12.44 -10.61
C ALA A 39 -0.61 11.22 -10.70
N SER A 40 -0.26 10.11 -10.05
CA SER A 40 -1.07 8.88 -9.96
C SER A 40 -2.31 9.08 -9.08
N ASP A 41 -2.16 9.70 -7.91
CA ASP A 41 -3.29 9.98 -7.01
C ASP A 41 -4.32 10.93 -7.65
N ASN A 42 -3.86 11.85 -8.50
CA ASN A 42 -4.72 12.73 -9.29
C ASN A 42 -5.40 12.00 -10.47
N ALA A 43 -5.04 10.77 -10.82
CA ALA A 43 -5.55 10.12 -12.04
C ALA A 43 -7.06 9.85 -11.99
N GLY A 44 -7.57 9.41 -10.83
CA GLY A 44 -8.98 9.06 -10.59
C GLY A 44 -9.93 10.25 -10.36
N THR A 45 -9.39 11.45 -10.09
CA THR A 45 -10.17 12.67 -9.86
C THR A 45 -10.22 13.50 -11.15
N HIS A 46 -11.37 13.49 -11.83
CA HIS A 46 -11.57 14.32 -13.01
C HIS A 46 -11.61 15.81 -12.63
N ARG A 47 -10.53 16.53 -12.96
CA ARG A 47 -10.32 17.97 -12.70
C ARG A 47 -10.41 18.36 -11.22
N LEU A 48 -9.33 18.10 -10.48
CA LEU A 48 -9.03 18.82 -9.24
C LEU A 48 -8.87 20.33 -9.53
N GLU A 49 -9.58 21.19 -8.80
CA GLU A 49 -9.50 22.65 -8.96
C GLU A 49 -8.92 23.30 -7.69
N LEU A 50 -7.81 24.04 -7.83
CA LEU A 50 -7.24 24.82 -6.73
C LEU A 50 -8.19 25.98 -6.37
N ARG A 51 -8.76 25.94 -5.16
CA ARG A 51 -9.69 26.96 -4.63
C ARG A 51 -9.00 28.08 -3.87
N GLY A 52 -7.83 27.81 -3.27
CA GLY A 52 -7.06 28.81 -2.54
C GLY A 52 -5.87 28.21 -1.82
N ILE A 53 -5.01 29.07 -1.28
CA ILE A 53 -3.86 28.70 -0.44
C ILE A 53 -3.89 29.59 0.79
N ARG A 54 -3.74 29.01 1.98
CA ARG A 54 -3.62 29.73 3.25
C ARG A 54 -2.35 29.33 4.01
N ALA A 55 -1.77 30.26 4.76
CA ALA A 55 -0.82 29.92 5.80
C ALA A 55 -1.53 29.16 6.95
N ASP A 56 -0.79 28.32 7.65
CA ASP A 56 -1.27 27.47 8.76
C ASP A 56 -0.19 27.39 9.86
N GLY A 57 0.36 28.56 10.21
CA GLY A 57 1.56 28.71 11.04
C GLY A 57 2.77 29.21 10.24
N ALA A 58 3.92 29.39 10.91
CA ALA A 58 5.13 29.96 10.31
C ALA A 58 5.82 29.04 9.28
N THR A 59 5.65 27.73 9.40
CA THR A 59 6.35 26.69 8.60
C THR A 59 5.40 25.80 7.81
N ARG A 60 4.15 26.22 7.63
CA ARG A 60 3.12 25.39 7.01
C ARG A 60 2.15 26.23 6.18
N ALA A 61 1.83 25.72 4.99
CA ALA A 61 0.75 26.20 4.16
C ALA A 61 -0.23 25.05 3.87
N VAL A 62 -1.46 25.39 3.53
CA VAL A 62 -2.48 24.43 3.10
C VAL A 62 -3.16 24.97 1.85
N ALA A 63 -3.09 24.21 0.76
CA ALA A 63 -3.90 24.48 -0.43
C ALA A 63 -5.23 23.74 -0.34
N ALA A 64 -6.32 24.41 -0.69
CA ALA A 64 -7.67 23.88 -0.76
C ALA A 64 -7.97 23.45 -2.20
N ILE A 65 -8.34 22.19 -2.42
CA ILE A 65 -8.55 21.60 -3.74
C ILE A 65 -9.99 21.08 -3.82
N ALA A 66 -10.82 21.64 -4.68
CA ALA A 66 -12.17 21.12 -4.89
C ALA A 66 -12.13 19.80 -5.66
N ASN A 67 -12.87 18.81 -5.16
CA ASN A 67 -13.01 17.49 -5.78
C ASN A 67 -14.46 17.33 -6.27
N PRO A 68 -14.73 17.47 -7.58
CA PRO A 68 -16.09 17.50 -8.11
C PRO A 68 -16.85 16.16 -7.99
N LEU A 69 -16.18 15.09 -7.56
CA LEU A 69 -16.82 13.79 -7.30
C LEU A 69 -17.29 13.63 -5.85
N ALA A 70 -16.73 14.38 -4.91
CA ALA A 70 -16.96 14.23 -3.46
C ALA A 70 -18.00 15.20 -2.89
N GLU A 71 -18.39 16.25 -3.63
CA GLU A 71 -19.09 17.45 -3.09
C GLU A 71 -18.27 18.21 -2.00
N GLU A 72 -17.05 17.76 -1.70
CA GLU A 72 -16.14 18.28 -0.68
C GLU A 72 -14.88 18.95 -1.27
N VAL A 73 -14.13 19.62 -0.39
CA VAL A 73 -12.83 20.22 -0.69
C VAL A 73 -11.76 19.40 0.06
N ASP A 74 -10.78 18.89 -0.68
CA ASP A 74 -9.61 18.17 -0.18
C ASP A 74 -8.49 19.18 0.19
N SER A 75 -7.64 18.84 1.17
CA SER A 75 -6.48 19.69 1.51
C SER A 75 -5.19 19.11 0.97
N PHE A 76 -4.27 20.00 0.60
CA PHE A 76 -2.89 19.68 0.30
C PHE A 76 -1.98 20.47 1.26
N PRO A 77 -1.76 19.97 2.49
CA PRO A 77 -0.77 20.54 3.40
C PRO A 77 0.65 20.45 2.84
N VAL A 78 1.42 21.51 3.06
CA VAL A 78 2.84 21.64 2.74
C VAL A 78 3.56 22.16 3.98
N VAL A 79 4.64 21.50 4.40
CA VAL A 79 5.50 21.88 5.53
C VAL A 79 6.87 22.23 4.98
N VAL A 80 7.46 23.32 5.48
CA VAL A 80 8.75 23.85 5.06
C VAL A 80 9.73 24.01 6.22
N GLU A 81 11.02 24.12 5.91
CA GLU A 81 12.08 24.50 6.86
C GLU A 81 11.78 25.85 7.52
N ALA A 82 12.18 26.01 8.79
CA ALA A 82 11.98 27.26 9.54
C ALA A 82 12.90 28.40 9.12
N ALA A 83 14.07 28.08 8.55
CA ALA A 83 15.02 29.05 8.02
C ALA A 83 14.90 29.15 6.48
N PRO A 84 15.25 30.30 5.88
CA PRO A 84 15.44 30.41 4.44
C PRO A 84 16.44 29.36 3.93
N PRO A 85 16.20 28.75 2.75
CA PRO A 85 15.22 29.15 1.74
C PRO A 85 13.83 28.47 1.90
N HIS A 86 13.50 27.92 3.06
CA HIS A 86 12.20 27.29 3.35
C HIS A 86 11.88 26.10 2.42
N ARG A 87 12.82 25.15 2.27
CA ARG A 87 12.58 23.95 1.43
C ARG A 87 11.49 23.07 2.04
N ILE A 88 10.76 22.36 1.19
CA ILE A 88 9.63 21.52 1.59
C ILE A 88 10.14 20.23 2.24
N THR A 89 9.77 20.00 3.50
CA THR A 89 10.10 18.79 4.26
C THR A 89 9.01 17.72 4.18
N ARG A 90 7.74 18.12 4.02
CA ARG A 90 6.61 17.18 3.92
C ARG A 90 5.43 17.78 3.16
N PHE A 91 4.74 16.95 2.37
CA PHE A 91 3.50 17.30 1.70
C PHE A 91 2.60 16.06 1.53
N GLY A 92 1.37 16.24 1.04
CA GLY A 92 0.47 15.14 0.68
C GLY A 92 -0.98 15.59 0.57
N VAL A 93 -1.86 14.72 0.05
CA VAL A 93 -3.31 14.96 -0.01
C VAL A 93 -3.96 14.50 1.29
N ARG A 94 -4.96 15.23 1.79
CA ARG A 94 -5.92 14.75 2.80
C ARG A 94 -7.34 15.00 2.32
N PHE A 95 -8.06 13.92 2.07
CA PHE A 95 -9.44 13.95 1.61
C PHE A 95 -10.38 14.58 2.66
N GLY A 96 -11.37 15.36 2.23
CA GLY A 96 -12.38 16.00 3.08
C GLY A 96 -11.86 17.07 4.07
N ALA A 97 -10.56 17.38 4.06
CA ALA A 97 -9.91 18.28 5.03
C ALA A 97 -9.60 19.69 4.48
N GLY A 98 -10.01 19.98 3.23
CA GLY A 98 -9.68 21.18 2.45
C GLY A 98 -10.38 22.47 2.86
N GLY A 99 -11.54 22.35 3.52
CA GLY A 99 -12.22 23.37 4.30
C GLY A 99 -12.33 24.78 3.71
N ALA A 100 -13.54 25.17 3.32
CA ALA A 100 -13.96 26.56 3.38
C ALA A 100 -15.10 26.70 4.39
N LEU A 101 -14.94 27.64 5.33
CA LEU A 101 -15.99 28.37 6.06
C LEU A 101 -17.23 27.57 6.50
N THR A 102 -17.18 27.02 7.72
CA THR A 102 -18.24 26.28 8.42
C THR A 102 -18.83 25.09 7.65
N PRO A 103 -18.72 23.85 8.15
CA PRO A 103 -19.64 22.79 7.73
C PRO A 103 -21.07 23.32 7.86
N ALA A 104 -21.98 22.93 6.95
CA ALA A 104 -23.40 23.17 7.16
C ALA A 104 -23.72 22.69 8.59
N ALA A 105 -24.14 23.63 9.45
CA ALA A 105 -24.20 23.40 10.87
C ALA A 105 -25.44 22.55 11.18
N PHE A 106 -25.35 21.25 10.90
CA PHE A 106 -26.38 20.29 11.28
C PHE A 106 -26.50 20.36 12.80
N THR A 107 -27.58 20.95 13.28
CA THR A 107 -27.80 21.20 14.71
C THR A 107 -28.31 19.94 15.41
N THR A 108 -28.97 19.06 14.66
CA THR A 108 -29.58 17.82 15.15
C THR A 108 -29.10 16.58 14.40
N ASP A 109 -29.20 15.41 15.05
CA ASP A 109 -28.92 14.13 14.38
C ASP A 109 -29.91 13.84 13.24
N ALA A 110 -31.17 14.31 13.35
CA ALA A 110 -32.17 14.13 12.30
C ALA A 110 -31.79 14.86 10.99
N GLU A 111 -31.11 16.00 11.07
CA GLU A 111 -30.57 16.69 9.88
C GLU A 111 -29.40 15.93 9.27
N ARG A 112 -28.47 15.43 10.10
CA ARG A 112 -27.31 14.62 9.67
C ARG A 112 -27.77 13.33 8.98
N VAL A 113 -28.77 12.65 9.54
CA VAL A 113 -29.32 11.41 8.99
C VAL A 113 -30.05 11.65 7.66
N ARG A 114 -30.85 12.72 7.52
CA ARG A 114 -31.49 13.05 6.24
C ARG A 114 -30.47 13.34 5.14
N GLU A 115 -29.41 14.06 5.46
CA GLU A 115 -28.34 14.35 4.51
C GLU A 115 -27.56 13.09 4.12
N LEU A 116 -27.17 12.28 5.10
CA LEU A 116 -26.52 10.98 4.85
C LEU A 116 -27.40 10.07 3.99
N GLN A 117 -28.69 9.98 4.28
CA GLN A 117 -29.65 9.19 3.52
C GLN A 117 -29.77 9.69 2.07
N ARG A 118 -29.82 11.00 1.84
CA ARG A 118 -29.80 11.63 0.50
C ARG A 118 -28.52 11.25 -0.26
N TYR A 119 -27.37 11.39 0.38
CA TYR A 119 -26.07 11.11 -0.22
C TYR A 119 -25.90 9.61 -0.56
N VAL A 120 -26.13 8.72 0.41
CA VAL A 120 -25.98 7.27 0.22
C VAL A 120 -26.95 6.74 -0.84
N ARG A 121 -28.19 7.26 -0.90
CA ARG A 121 -29.14 6.92 -1.96
C ARG A 121 -28.69 7.37 -3.35
N LYS A 122 -28.10 8.57 -3.47
CA LYS A 122 -27.48 9.04 -4.72
C LYS A 122 -26.32 8.13 -5.14
N GLN A 123 -25.37 7.85 -4.24
CA GLN A 123 -24.25 6.95 -4.54
C GLN A 123 -24.72 5.53 -4.92
N ALA A 124 -25.77 5.02 -4.28
CA ALA A 124 -26.35 3.72 -4.62
C ALA A 124 -27.05 3.73 -5.99
N ALA A 125 -27.82 4.77 -6.31
CA ALA A 125 -28.48 4.93 -7.61
C ALA A 125 -27.48 5.11 -8.77
N ASP A 126 -26.38 5.83 -8.52
CA ASP A 126 -25.24 6.00 -9.45
C ASP A 126 -24.39 4.71 -9.58
N GLY A 127 -24.75 3.62 -8.90
CA GLY A 127 -24.02 2.33 -8.90
C GLY A 127 -22.70 2.34 -8.12
N ARG A 128 -22.37 3.43 -7.44
CA ARG A 128 -21.11 3.68 -6.72
C ARG A 128 -21.08 3.10 -5.30
N PHE A 129 -22.24 2.81 -4.72
CA PHE A 129 -22.36 2.20 -3.40
C PHE A 129 -23.29 0.98 -3.40
N SER A 130 -22.85 -0.11 -2.76
CA SER A 130 -23.69 -1.26 -2.45
C SER A 130 -23.18 -1.96 -1.19
N GLY A 131 -24.06 -2.11 -0.21
CA GLY A 131 -23.74 -2.61 1.13
C GLY A 131 -24.75 -2.14 2.17
N VAL A 132 -24.38 -2.19 3.45
CA VAL A 132 -25.19 -1.69 4.58
C VAL A 132 -24.48 -0.49 5.21
N VAL A 133 -25.24 0.54 5.58
CA VAL A 133 -24.76 1.68 6.37
C VAL A 133 -25.54 1.74 7.67
N LEU A 134 -24.81 1.64 8.78
CA LEU A 134 -25.33 1.84 10.13
C LEU A 134 -24.58 2.98 10.80
N VAL A 135 -25.30 3.95 11.36
CA VAL A 135 -24.77 4.98 12.25
C VAL A 135 -25.55 4.92 13.55
N ALA A 136 -24.85 4.81 14.67
CA ALA A 136 -25.44 4.78 16.01
C ALA A 136 -24.80 5.83 16.92
N ARG A 137 -25.56 6.27 17.92
CA ARG A 137 -25.06 7.04 19.06
C ARG A 137 -25.14 6.14 20.29
N GLU A 138 -24.00 5.89 20.91
CA GLU A 138 -23.84 4.87 21.97
C GLU A 138 -24.30 3.50 21.46
N TRP A 139 -25.53 3.10 21.78
CA TRP A 139 -26.13 1.81 21.41
C TRP A 139 -27.40 1.96 20.56
N ASN A 140 -27.83 3.19 20.27
CA ASN A 140 -29.07 3.49 19.55
C ASN A 140 -28.77 3.80 18.07
N PRO A 141 -29.23 2.97 17.10
CA PRO A 141 -29.10 3.28 15.68
C PRO A 141 -29.91 4.54 15.32
N LEU A 142 -29.21 5.52 14.75
CA LEU A 142 -29.80 6.74 14.18
C LEU A 142 -30.12 6.57 12.69
N TYR A 143 -29.37 5.68 12.02
CA TYR A 143 -29.53 5.32 10.61
C TYR A 143 -29.12 3.85 10.43
N ASN A 144 -29.90 3.07 9.67
CA ASN A 144 -29.60 1.66 9.39
C ASN A 144 -30.33 1.21 8.11
N GLU A 145 -29.68 1.31 6.95
CA GLU A 145 -30.27 0.95 5.64
C GLU A 145 -29.31 0.10 4.79
N ALA A 146 -29.87 -0.74 3.91
CA ALA A 146 -29.16 -1.59 2.98
C ALA A 146 -29.40 -1.14 1.52
N PHE A 147 -28.37 -1.22 0.68
CA PHE A 147 -28.36 -0.66 -0.68
C PHE A 147 -27.72 -1.59 -1.71
N GLY A 148 -28.32 -1.63 -2.90
CA GLY A 148 -27.81 -2.37 -4.05
C GLY A 148 -27.74 -3.89 -3.85
N ILE A 149 -26.99 -4.56 -4.72
CA ILE A 149 -26.97 -6.00 -4.90
C ILE A 149 -25.78 -6.65 -4.17
N ALA A 150 -26.06 -7.59 -3.26
CA ALA A 150 -25.08 -8.38 -2.52
C ALA A 150 -24.43 -9.48 -3.37
N ASN A 151 -25.20 -10.10 -4.28
CA ASN A 151 -24.69 -11.04 -5.27
C ASN A 151 -25.32 -10.75 -6.65
N ARG A 152 -24.49 -10.32 -7.60
CA ARG A 152 -24.93 -9.92 -8.95
C ARG A 152 -25.25 -11.12 -9.86
N ASP A 153 -24.67 -12.29 -9.60
CA ASP A 153 -24.94 -13.51 -10.37
C ASP A 153 -26.34 -14.06 -10.12
N THR A 154 -26.92 -13.73 -8.96
CA THR A 154 -28.25 -14.17 -8.50
C THR A 154 -29.21 -13.00 -8.22
N ASP A 155 -28.86 -11.79 -8.67
CA ASP A 155 -29.55 -10.51 -8.42
C ASP A 155 -30.07 -10.34 -6.97
N THR A 156 -29.28 -10.82 -5.99
CA THR A 156 -29.70 -10.86 -4.59
C THR A 156 -29.40 -9.53 -3.90
N PRO A 157 -30.40 -8.80 -3.38
CA PRO A 157 -30.19 -7.50 -2.74
C PRO A 157 -29.47 -7.64 -1.39
N ASN A 158 -28.77 -6.57 -0.99
CA ASN A 158 -28.30 -6.42 0.38
C ASN A 158 -29.48 -6.28 1.36
N ARG A 159 -29.28 -6.80 2.56
CA ARG A 159 -30.18 -6.69 3.71
C ARG A 159 -29.37 -6.27 4.93
N LEU A 160 -30.03 -5.80 5.99
CA LEU A 160 -29.35 -5.39 7.23
C LEU A 160 -28.57 -6.53 7.92
N ASP A 161 -28.97 -7.79 7.68
CA ASP A 161 -28.30 -9.01 8.16
C ASP A 161 -27.22 -9.57 7.19
N THR A 162 -26.94 -8.88 6.07
CA THR A 162 -25.91 -9.30 5.13
C THR A 162 -24.53 -9.26 5.79
N LYS A 163 -23.82 -10.38 5.74
CA LYS A 163 -22.47 -10.52 6.30
C LYS A 163 -21.44 -10.01 5.29
N PHE A 164 -20.68 -9.00 5.70
CA PHE A 164 -19.57 -8.47 4.91
C PHE A 164 -18.26 -9.10 5.36
N ASN A 165 -17.35 -9.34 4.41
CA ASN A 165 -15.98 -9.66 4.78
C ASN A 165 -15.38 -8.43 5.44
N LEU A 166 -15.04 -8.53 6.72
CA LEU A 166 -14.44 -7.44 7.47
C LEU A 166 -13.07 -7.05 6.88
N GLY A 167 -12.45 -7.93 6.11
CA GLY A 167 -11.04 -7.86 5.72
C GLY A 167 -10.21 -7.96 7.00
N SER A 168 -9.64 -6.84 7.41
CA SER A 168 -9.42 -6.57 8.82
C SER A 168 -10.64 -5.79 9.28
N ALA A 169 -11.46 -6.43 10.08
CA ALA A 169 -11.74 -5.89 11.41
C ALA A 169 -11.34 -6.90 12.52
N ASN A 170 -11.01 -8.13 12.09
CA ASN A 170 -10.36 -9.27 12.73
C ASN A 170 -9.06 -9.03 13.55
N LYS A 171 -8.06 -8.30 13.04
CA LYS A 171 -6.73 -8.18 13.69
C LYS A 171 -6.53 -6.96 14.59
N ASN A 172 -7.55 -6.11 14.75
CA ASN A 172 -7.70 -5.34 16.01
C ASN A 172 -7.90 -6.32 17.15
N PHE A 173 -8.69 -7.39 16.94
CA PHE A 173 -8.84 -8.47 17.91
C PHE A 173 -7.51 -9.22 18.11
N THR A 174 -6.69 -9.40 17.07
CA THR A 174 -5.32 -9.94 17.22
C THR A 174 -4.44 -9.01 18.06
N ALA A 175 -4.47 -7.69 17.83
CA ALA A 175 -3.72 -6.73 18.65
C ALA A 175 -4.20 -6.74 20.12
N ILE A 176 -5.49 -6.89 20.37
CA ILE A 176 -6.07 -7.09 21.71
C ILE A 176 -5.55 -8.37 22.35
N VAL A 177 -5.51 -9.50 21.62
CA VAL A 177 -4.96 -10.77 22.12
C VAL A 177 -3.45 -10.66 22.40
N ILE A 178 -2.68 -9.96 21.57
CA ILE A 178 -1.26 -9.69 21.87
C ILE A 178 -1.14 -8.84 23.14
N GLY A 179 -1.98 -7.82 23.31
CA GLY A 179 -2.03 -7.00 24.54
C GLY A 179 -2.34 -7.83 25.79
N GLN A 180 -3.32 -8.73 25.73
CA GLN A 180 -3.64 -9.67 26.81
C GLN A 180 -2.44 -10.56 27.15
N LEU A 181 -1.71 -11.06 26.16
CA LEU A 181 -0.50 -11.87 26.38
C LEU A 181 0.66 -11.06 27.01
N VAL A 182 0.69 -9.73 26.81
CA VAL A 182 1.62 -8.84 27.52
C VAL A 182 1.17 -8.60 28.96
N GLU A 183 -0.12 -8.35 29.20
CA GLU A 183 -0.68 -8.21 30.56
C GLU A 183 -0.49 -9.48 31.40
N GLU A 184 -0.59 -10.65 30.77
CA GLU A 184 -0.30 -11.96 31.37
C GLU A 184 1.21 -12.24 31.56
N GLY A 185 2.10 -11.32 31.15
CA GLY A 185 3.56 -11.46 31.27
C GLY A 185 4.17 -12.54 30.37
N LYS A 186 3.45 -13.02 29.34
CA LYS A 186 3.88 -14.12 28.47
C LYS A 186 4.77 -13.65 27.31
N LEU A 187 4.69 -12.37 26.95
CA LEU A 187 5.59 -11.69 26.02
C LEU A 187 5.69 -10.19 26.39
N SER A 188 6.70 -9.50 25.87
CA SER A 188 6.84 -8.04 25.93
C SER A 188 6.59 -7.42 24.56
N TRP A 189 6.13 -6.17 24.51
CA TRP A 189 6.09 -5.37 23.29
C TRP A 189 7.48 -5.20 22.65
N ASP A 190 8.53 -5.22 23.48
CA ASP A 190 9.93 -5.04 23.06
C ASP A 190 10.66 -6.37 22.77
N ASP A 191 9.97 -7.51 22.82
CA ASP A 191 10.62 -8.81 22.58
C ASP A 191 11.02 -8.96 21.09
N PRO A 192 12.31 -9.20 20.78
CA PRO A 192 12.73 -9.44 19.40
C PRO A 192 12.18 -10.78 18.92
N LEU A 193 11.79 -10.87 17.64
CA LEU A 193 11.21 -12.10 17.07
C LEU A 193 12.12 -13.33 17.22
N SER A 194 13.44 -13.13 17.25
CA SER A 194 14.44 -14.18 17.50
C SER A 194 14.38 -14.78 18.91
N LYS A 195 13.80 -14.09 19.90
CA LYS A 195 13.51 -14.65 21.24
C LYS A 195 12.60 -15.88 21.15
N PHE A 196 11.66 -15.86 20.20
CA PHE A 196 10.67 -16.92 20.00
C PHE A 196 11.06 -17.86 18.85
N LEU A 197 11.92 -17.41 17.92
CA LEU A 197 12.38 -18.15 16.74
C LEU A 197 13.88 -17.90 16.48
N PRO A 198 14.81 -18.45 17.30
CA PRO A 198 16.24 -18.15 17.18
C PRO A 198 16.84 -18.62 15.85
N ASP A 199 16.47 -19.81 15.38
CA ASP A 199 17.01 -20.41 14.14
C ASP A 199 16.24 -19.94 12.88
N PHE A 200 15.68 -18.72 12.87
CA PHE A 200 14.69 -18.30 11.85
C PHE A 200 15.13 -18.53 10.38
N PRO A 201 16.37 -18.22 9.94
CA PRO A 201 16.81 -18.51 8.57
C PRO A 201 16.79 -20.01 8.24
N ASP A 202 17.20 -20.86 9.18
CA ASP A 202 17.23 -22.31 9.03
C ASP A 202 15.82 -22.90 9.07
N VAL A 203 14.94 -22.34 9.90
CA VAL A 203 13.50 -22.64 9.94
C VAL A 203 12.84 -22.30 8.61
N VAL A 204 13.19 -21.18 7.98
CA VAL A 204 12.71 -20.82 6.62
C VAL A 204 13.27 -21.79 5.58
N ARG A 205 14.57 -22.13 5.63
CA ARG A 205 15.17 -23.12 4.72
C ARG A 205 14.48 -24.47 4.80
N GLU A 206 14.20 -24.96 6.01
CA GLU A 206 13.58 -26.27 6.25
C GLU A 206 12.07 -26.31 6.00
N ARG A 207 11.34 -25.24 6.32
CA ARG A 207 9.87 -25.21 6.20
C ARG A 207 9.38 -24.67 4.86
N ILE A 208 10.17 -23.84 4.18
CA ILE A 208 9.82 -23.23 2.90
C ILE A 208 10.71 -23.78 1.81
N TYR A 209 12.01 -23.45 1.80
CA TYR A 209 12.87 -23.69 0.63
C TYR A 209 12.98 -25.18 0.29
N ARG A 210 13.35 -26.03 1.25
CA ARG A 210 13.45 -27.48 1.06
C ARG A 210 12.10 -28.14 0.74
N ARG A 211 10.99 -27.64 1.30
CA ARG A 211 9.65 -28.17 1.02
C ARG A 211 9.16 -27.81 -0.38
N ALA A 212 9.42 -26.59 -0.84
CA ALA A 212 9.10 -26.16 -2.19
C ALA A 212 10.07 -26.74 -3.24
N GLY A 213 11.29 -27.13 -2.85
CA GLY A 213 12.34 -27.57 -3.78
C GLY A 213 13.15 -26.42 -4.36
N MET A 214 13.30 -25.34 -3.59
CA MET A 214 13.98 -24.10 -3.97
C MET A 214 15.49 -24.21 -3.70
N THR A 215 16.24 -24.83 -4.60
CA THR A 215 17.66 -25.16 -4.33
C THR A 215 18.64 -24.03 -4.60
N GLY A 216 18.22 -22.94 -5.24
CA GLY A 216 18.99 -21.72 -5.46
C GLY A 216 18.49 -20.53 -4.62
N THR A 217 17.80 -20.78 -3.51
CA THR A 217 17.22 -19.75 -2.63
C THR A 217 17.81 -19.85 -1.23
N ASP A 218 18.40 -18.76 -0.74
CA ASP A 218 18.88 -18.65 0.64
C ASP A 218 19.12 -17.19 1.05
N ALA A 219 19.31 -16.96 2.35
CA ALA A 219 19.96 -15.76 2.88
C ALA A 219 21.48 -15.95 2.83
N PHE A 220 22.07 -15.84 1.63
CA PHE A 220 23.51 -15.99 1.42
C PHE A 220 24.31 -14.90 2.15
N GLU A 221 25.52 -15.26 2.58
CA GLU A 221 26.51 -14.35 3.18
C GLU A 221 27.37 -13.72 2.07
N LEU A 222 27.33 -12.39 1.94
CA LEU A 222 27.98 -11.67 0.83
C LEU A 222 29.53 -11.64 0.92
N ASP A 223 30.10 -11.99 2.08
CA ASP A 223 31.54 -12.23 2.26
C ASP A 223 31.96 -13.67 1.89
N ARG A 224 31.06 -14.48 1.33
CA ARG A 224 31.34 -15.85 0.84
C ARG A 224 31.30 -15.93 -0.69
N VAL A 225 31.99 -16.94 -1.22
CA VAL A 225 32.01 -17.25 -2.66
C VAL A 225 30.70 -17.94 -3.05
N ASN A 226 29.65 -17.14 -3.27
CA ASN A 226 28.37 -17.61 -3.79
C ASN A 226 28.38 -17.55 -5.32
N ARG A 227 28.12 -18.67 -5.99
CA ARG A 227 28.01 -18.71 -7.46
C ARG A 227 26.63 -18.24 -7.89
N ASN A 228 26.57 -17.54 -9.03
CA ASN A 228 25.31 -17.13 -9.68
C ASN A 228 24.42 -16.20 -8.83
N LEU A 229 25.02 -15.31 -8.02
CA LEU A 229 24.32 -14.15 -7.46
C LEU A 229 24.48 -12.94 -8.38
N ALA A 230 23.40 -12.20 -8.59
CA ALA A 230 23.45 -10.89 -9.22
C ALA A 230 23.92 -9.83 -8.21
N VAL A 231 24.81 -8.95 -8.64
CA VAL A 231 25.16 -7.72 -7.91
C VAL A 231 24.10 -6.66 -8.23
N GLY A 232 23.55 -5.99 -7.21
CA GLY A 232 22.62 -4.89 -7.41
C GLY A 232 23.34 -3.62 -7.85
N TYR A 233 22.75 -2.87 -8.78
CA TYR A 233 23.31 -1.64 -9.35
C TYR A 233 22.32 -0.49 -9.35
N ILE A 234 22.84 0.68 -9.00
CA ILE A 234 22.13 1.96 -8.95
C ILE A 234 22.60 2.75 -10.18
N PRO A 235 21.68 3.15 -11.09
CA PRO A 235 22.02 3.99 -12.21
C PRO A 235 22.26 5.44 -11.77
N GLU A 236 23.39 6.00 -12.16
CA GLU A 236 23.78 7.38 -11.89
C GLU A 236 23.75 8.15 -13.22
N TYR A 237 22.73 9.01 -13.38
CA TYR A 237 22.50 9.75 -14.62
C TYR A 237 23.29 11.06 -14.63
N GLY A 238 24.18 11.22 -15.60
CA GLY A 238 24.98 12.42 -15.84
C GLY A 238 24.77 12.99 -17.25
N PRO A 239 25.38 14.17 -17.55
CA PRO A 239 25.29 14.79 -18.86
C PRO A 239 25.87 13.93 -20.00
N ASP A 240 26.83 13.05 -19.69
CA ASP A 240 27.50 12.17 -20.65
C ASP A 240 26.89 10.76 -20.75
N GLY A 241 25.78 10.48 -20.03
CA GLY A 241 25.11 9.18 -20.04
C GLY A 241 24.88 8.60 -18.64
N VAL A 242 24.87 7.26 -18.54
CA VAL A 242 24.57 6.52 -17.31
C VAL A 242 25.80 5.78 -16.81
N THR A 243 26.26 6.09 -15.60
CA THR A 243 27.21 5.24 -14.84
C THR A 243 26.45 4.32 -13.88
N TRP A 244 27.13 3.30 -13.37
CA TRP A 244 26.51 2.29 -12.51
C TRP A 244 27.34 2.05 -11.26
N ARG A 245 26.72 2.21 -10.10
CA ARG A 245 27.33 1.96 -8.80
C ARG A 245 26.72 0.71 -8.16
N ASN A 246 27.55 -0.19 -7.63
CA ASN A 246 27.02 -1.38 -6.97
C ASN A 246 26.52 -1.07 -5.54
N ASN A 247 25.58 -1.88 -5.05
CA ASN A 247 24.94 -1.74 -3.73
C ASN A 247 25.60 -2.60 -2.63
N VAL A 248 26.78 -3.18 -2.86
CA VAL A 248 27.39 -4.21 -1.98
C VAL A 248 27.64 -3.69 -0.55
N PHE A 249 27.89 -2.38 -0.39
CA PHE A 249 28.08 -1.74 0.92
C PHE A 249 26.84 -1.04 1.48
N GLU A 250 25.72 -1.04 0.75
CA GLU A 250 24.44 -0.48 1.21
C GLU A 250 23.49 -1.54 1.78
N HIS A 251 23.72 -2.81 1.42
CA HIS A 251 22.90 -3.94 1.85
C HIS A 251 23.48 -4.67 3.06
N VAL A 252 22.63 -5.36 3.84
CA VAL A 252 23.07 -6.23 4.93
C VAL A 252 23.91 -7.40 4.41
N ILE A 253 24.91 -7.82 5.18
CA ILE A 253 25.85 -8.90 4.79
C ILE A 253 25.16 -10.27 4.61
N LYS A 254 23.99 -10.43 5.24
CA LYS A 254 23.13 -11.63 5.19
C LYS A 254 21.66 -11.21 5.38
N GLY A 255 20.75 -11.80 4.60
CA GLY A 255 19.31 -11.52 4.68
C GLY A 255 18.66 -11.90 6.02
N GLY A 256 17.56 -11.22 6.36
CA GLY A 256 16.78 -11.43 7.58
C GLY A 256 15.27 -11.49 7.33
N PRO A 257 14.43 -11.50 8.40
CA PRO A 257 12.99 -11.71 8.28
C PRO A 257 12.24 -10.66 7.44
N ALA A 258 12.78 -9.45 7.32
CA ALA A 258 12.17 -8.35 6.56
C ALA A 258 12.61 -8.29 5.09
N GLY A 259 13.72 -8.94 4.70
CA GLY A 259 14.29 -8.82 3.35
C GLY A 259 15.76 -9.23 3.26
N GLY A 260 16.32 -9.13 2.05
CA GLY A 260 17.73 -9.41 1.76
C GLY A 260 18.10 -10.88 1.52
N GLY A 261 17.09 -11.76 1.35
CA GLY A 261 17.30 -13.11 0.82
C GLY A 261 17.36 -13.10 -0.72
N TYR A 262 18.05 -14.09 -1.29
CA TYR A 262 18.18 -14.27 -2.74
C TYR A 262 17.39 -15.47 -3.21
N SER A 263 16.92 -15.45 -4.46
CA SER A 263 16.20 -16.54 -5.08
C SER A 263 16.37 -16.52 -6.61
N THR A 264 15.87 -17.57 -7.27
CA THR A 264 15.78 -17.64 -8.73
C THR A 264 14.30 -17.61 -9.14
N ALA A 265 13.98 -17.09 -10.33
CA ALA A 265 12.59 -17.10 -10.81
C ALA A 265 11.97 -18.52 -10.87
N PRO A 266 12.70 -19.58 -11.29
CA PRO A 266 12.22 -20.97 -11.17
C PRO A 266 11.95 -21.42 -9.73
N ASP A 267 12.74 -21.00 -8.75
CA ASP A 267 12.49 -21.33 -7.35
C ASP A 267 11.29 -20.58 -6.77
N LEU A 268 11.12 -19.30 -7.13
CA LEU A 268 9.93 -18.54 -6.75
C LEU A 268 8.66 -19.13 -7.38
N LEU A 269 8.75 -19.71 -8.58
CA LEU A 269 7.65 -20.48 -9.18
C LEU A 269 7.37 -21.77 -8.38
N ARG A 270 8.40 -22.54 -8.00
CA ARG A 270 8.23 -23.72 -7.12
C ARG A 270 7.61 -23.35 -5.77
N TYR A 271 7.97 -22.18 -5.22
CA TYR A 271 7.32 -21.61 -4.04
C TYR A 271 5.85 -21.33 -4.27
N THR A 272 5.49 -20.61 -5.36
CA THR A 272 4.09 -20.27 -5.65
C THR A 272 3.22 -21.50 -5.90
N GLU A 273 3.78 -22.53 -6.55
CA GLU A 273 3.17 -23.85 -6.74
C GLU A 273 3.00 -24.60 -5.42
N ALA A 274 4.07 -24.76 -4.63
CA ALA A 274 4.03 -25.46 -3.34
C ALA A 274 3.07 -24.80 -2.34
N LEU A 275 2.97 -23.47 -2.37
CA LEU A 275 2.05 -22.69 -1.57
C LEU A 275 0.59 -22.96 -1.99
N ARG A 276 0.27 -22.86 -3.29
CA ARG A 276 -1.09 -23.13 -3.84
C ARG A 276 -1.51 -24.60 -3.71
N ALA A 277 -0.57 -25.53 -3.82
CA ALA A 277 -0.79 -26.97 -3.64
C ALA A 277 -1.08 -27.37 -2.19
N GLY A 278 -0.87 -26.46 -1.22
CA GLY A 278 -1.08 -26.74 0.21
C GLY A 278 0.12 -27.40 0.90
N LYS A 279 1.30 -27.43 0.26
CA LYS A 279 2.52 -28.12 0.74
C LYS A 279 3.26 -27.33 1.83
N LEU A 280 3.10 -26.00 1.83
CA LEU A 280 3.74 -25.10 2.79
C LEU A 280 2.81 -24.74 3.96
N VAL A 281 1.56 -24.36 3.65
CA VAL A 281 0.45 -24.16 4.58
C VAL A 281 -0.83 -24.68 3.95
N SER A 282 -1.88 -24.97 4.73
CA SER A 282 -3.17 -25.44 4.17
C SER A 282 -3.82 -24.37 3.28
N ARG A 283 -4.73 -24.77 2.38
CA ARG A 283 -5.51 -23.80 1.57
C ARG A 283 -6.24 -22.77 2.42
N ALA A 284 -6.91 -23.21 3.49
CA ALA A 284 -7.60 -22.31 4.43
C ALA A 284 -6.62 -21.34 5.14
N THR A 285 -5.39 -21.78 5.43
CA THR A 285 -4.34 -20.93 6.00
C THR A 285 -3.84 -19.91 4.97
N LEU A 286 -3.59 -20.33 3.72
CA LEU A 286 -3.22 -19.42 2.62
C LEU A 286 -4.32 -18.38 2.38
N ASP A 287 -5.59 -18.80 2.42
CA ASP A 287 -6.75 -17.92 2.26
C ASP A 287 -6.85 -16.87 3.38
N LEU A 288 -6.48 -17.23 4.62
CA LEU A 288 -6.35 -16.29 5.74
C LEU A 288 -5.13 -15.34 5.59
N MET A 289 -4.01 -15.85 5.08
CA MET A 289 -2.80 -15.05 4.84
C MET A 289 -3.01 -14.04 3.71
N ARG A 290 -3.75 -14.39 2.66
CA ARG A 290 -4.10 -13.49 1.52
C ARG A 290 -5.42 -12.74 1.68
N SER A 291 -6.13 -12.85 2.81
CA SER A 291 -7.34 -12.03 3.01
C SER A 291 -6.95 -10.58 3.36
N PRO A 292 -7.70 -9.56 2.87
CA PRO A 292 -7.36 -8.15 3.09
C PRO A 292 -7.38 -7.77 4.56
N LYS A 293 -6.73 -6.66 4.92
CA LYS A 293 -6.57 -6.21 6.30
C LYS A 293 -6.81 -4.68 6.54
N PRO A 294 -7.99 -4.07 6.17
CA PRO A 294 -8.45 -2.73 6.66
C PRO A 294 -8.12 -2.22 8.10
N GLU A 295 -8.74 -2.69 9.19
CA GLU A 295 -8.68 -2.07 10.53
C GLU A 295 -7.30 -1.78 11.13
N LEU A 296 -6.31 -2.69 11.04
CA LEU A 296 -4.92 -2.42 11.43
C LEU A 296 -4.24 -1.56 10.36
N GLY A 297 -4.98 -0.60 9.83
CA GLY A 297 -4.62 0.36 8.81
C GLY A 297 -4.26 -0.20 7.43
N ALA A 298 -4.54 -1.47 7.09
CA ALA A 298 -3.88 -2.15 5.97
C ALA A 298 -4.84 -2.73 4.89
N PRO A 299 -5.74 -1.92 4.29
CA PRO A 299 -6.89 -2.38 3.48
C PRO A 299 -6.59 -3.33 2.33
N ILE A 300 -5.39 -3.21 1.76
CA ILE A 300 -4.92 -3.93 0.57
C ILE A 300 -3.77 -4.90 0.90
N TYR A 301 -3.70 -5.37 2.15
CA TYR A 301 -2.58 -6.19 2.63
C TYR A 301 -3.07 -7.35 3.49
N GLY A 302 -2.35 -8.46 3.51
CA GLY A 302 -2.62 -9.68 4.25
C GLY A 302 -1.63 -9.91 5.39
N TYR A 303 -1.30 -11.17 5.65
CA TYR A 303 -0.14 -11.55 6.45
C TYR A 303 1.04 -11.85 5.51
N GLY A 304 1.81 -10.80 5.17
CA GLY A 304 2.97 -10.90 4.28
C GLY A 304 2.65 -10.86 2.78
N PHE A 305 1.42 -10.50 2.39
CA PHE A 305 0.99 -10.43 0.99
C PHE A 305 0.21 -9.14 0.71
N ALA A 306 0.66 -8.31 -0.22
CA ALA A 306 -0.14 -7.25 -0.81
C ALA A 306 -1.23 -7.84 -1.73
N LEU A 307 -2.37 -7.16 -1.81
CA LEU A 307 -3.55 -7.53 -2.59
C LEU A 307 -3.86 -6.39 -3.55
N PHE A 308 -3.37 -6.50 -4.77
CA PHE A 308 -3.32 -5.37 -5.70
C PHE A 308 -4.65 -5.12 -6.43
N ASP A 309 -5.48 -6.17 -6.55
CA ASP A 309 -6.83 -6.08 -7.11
C ASP A 309 -7.72 -7.17 -6.48
N GLY A 310 -7.96 -7.04 -5.17
CA GLY A 310 -8.69 -8.01 -4.36
C GLY A 310 -7.90 -9.31 -4.06
N PRO A 311 -8.50 -10.25 -3.31
CA PRO A 311 -7.81 -11.46 -2.83
C PRO A 311 -7.49 -12.47 -3.95
N GLN A 312 -8.11 -12.32 -5.12
CA GLN A 312 -7.74 -13.07 -6.33
C GLN A 312 -6.30 -12.75 -6.73
N TYR A 313 -5.89 -11.48 -6.58
CA TYR A 313 -4.61 -10.99 -7.04
C TYR A 313 -3.71 -10.56 -5.88
N TRP A 314 -2.78 -11.45 -5.53
CA TRP A 314 -1.98 -11.34 -4.31
C TRP A 314 -0.50 -11.61 -4.59
N GLY A 315 0.37 -11.07 -3.76
CA GLY A 315 1.81 -11.21 -3.95
C GLY A 315 2.60 -10.32 -3.00
N HIS A 316 3.86 -10.06 -3.31
CA HIS A 316 4.62 -9.01 -2.64
C HIS A 316 5.70 -8.46 -3.58
N GLY A 317 5.95 -7.16 -3.50
CA GLY A 317 7.12 -6.50 -4.09
C GLY A 317 8.25 -6.36 -3.05
N GLY A 318 9.49 -6.54 -3.46
CA GLY A 318 10.69 -6.27 -2.66
C GLY A 318 11.52 -5.21 -3.37
N ASP A 319 11.75 -4.08 -2.72
CA ASP A 319 12.35 -2.90 -3.33
C ASP A 319 13.45 -2.35 -2.39
N PHE A 320 14.62 -2.06 -2.96
CA PHE A 320 15.76 -1.45 -2.28
C PHE A 320 16.72 -0.88 -3.34
N GLU A 321 17.70 -0.07 -2.93
CA GLU A 321 18.72 0.43 -3.86
C GLU A 321 19.45 -0.72 -4.58
N GLY A 322 19.39 -0.71 -5.92
CA GLY A 322 19.88 -1.79 -6.77
C GLY A 322 19.08 -3.12 -6.75
N ILE A 323 17.85 -3.14 -6.21
CA ILE A 323 17.00 -4.34 -6.11
C ILE A 323 15.54 -3.98 -6.42
N ASP A 324 14.92 -4.68 -7.37
CA ASP A 324 13.48 -4.65 -7.58
C ASP A 324 12.99 -6.08 -7.90
N ALA A 325 12.07 -6.59 -7.09
CA ALA A 325 11.52 -7.93 -7.21
C ALA A 325 10.00 -7.91 -7.04
N ASP A 326 9.26 -8.58 -7.91
CA ASP A 326 7.82 -8.83 -7.77
C ASP A 326 7.56 -10.33 -7.81
N VAL A 327 6.76 -10.84 -6.87
CA VAL A 327 6.23 -12.21 -6.88
C VAL A 327 4.73 -12.15 -6.65
N GLU A 328 3.95 -12.37 -7.72
CA GLU A 328 2.51 -12.11 -7.72
C GLU A 328 1.72 -13.23 -8.43
N GLN A 329 0.47 -13.40 -8.01
CA GLN A 329 -0.36 -14.58 -8.27
C GLN A 329 -1.75 -14.16 -8.71
N PHE A 330 -2.13 -14.56 -9.93
CA PHE A 330 -3.39 -14.19 -10.57
C PHE A 330 -4.42 -15.32 -10.41
N GLY A 331 -5.08 -15.37 -9.24
CA GLY A 331 -5.81 -16.51 -8.69
C GLY A 331 -6.60 -17.39 -9.66
N THR A 332 -7.60 -16.83 -10.36
CA THR A 332 -8.50 -17.58 -11.24
C THR A 332 -7.85 -18.00 -12.56
N SER A 333 -7.00 -17.15 -13.15
CA SER A 333 -6.22 -17.48 -14.36
C SER A 333 -5.17 -18.57 -14.11
N GLY A 334 -4.76 -18.74 -12.85
CA GLY A 334 -3.67 -19.63 -12.44
C GLY A 334 -2.27 -19.13 -12.79
N VAL A 335 -2.12 -17.97 -13.43
CA VAL A 335 -0.85 -17.39 -13.84
C VAL A 335 -0.05 -16.89 -12.62
N THR A 336 1.25 -17.14 -12.62
CA THR A 336 2.23 -16.53 -11.68
C THR A 336 3.05 -15.51 -12.45
N MET A 337 3.26 -14.32 -11.91
CA MET A 337 4.25 -13.36 -12.40
C MET A 337 5.39 -13.26 -11.39
N ILE A 338 6.61 -13.47 -11.88
CA ILE A 338 7.85 -13.23 -11.14
C ILE A 338 8.72 -12.33 -12.00
N ILE A 339 9.11 -11.18 -11.48
CA ILE A 339 10.04 -10.25 -12.11
C ILE A 339 11.15 -10.01 -11.10
N LEU A 340 12.41 -10.14 -11.53
CA LEU A 340 13.59 -9.92 -10.70
C LEU A 340 14.56 -9.04 -11.48
N ALA A 341 14.94 -7.91 -10.90
CA ALA A 341 15.92 -7.00 -11.43
C ALA A 341 16.94 -6.64 -10.37
N ASN A 342 18.20 -6.53 -10.80
CA ASN A 342 19.31 -6.06 -9.99
C ASN A 342 19.51 -4.53 -10.17
N THR A 343 18.41 -3.81 -10.32
CA THR A 343 18.29 -2.36 -10.46
C THR A 343 16.96 -1.90 -9.84
N HIS A 344 16.94 -0.71 -9.24
CA HIS A 344 15.81 -0.18 -8.46
C HIS A 344 14.66 0.35 -9.34
N MET A 345 13.39 0.14 -8.93
CA MET A 345 12.16 0.64 -9.57
C MET A 345 11.99 0.41 -11.10
N VAL A 346 12.46 -0.70 -11.65
CA VAL A 346 12.36 -1.01 -13.10
C VAL A 346 11.23 -1.98 -13.47
N ASN A 347 10.66 -2.72 -12.52
CA ASN A 347 9.67 -3.76 -12.80
C ASN A 347 8.29 -3.20 -13.14
N ASP A 348 7.96 -2.01 -12.63
CA ASP A 348 6.61 -1.44 -12.67
C ASP A 348 5.99 -1.30 -14.09
N PRO A 349 6.72 -0.88 -15.15
CA PRO A 349 6.23 -0.92 -16.53
C PRO A 349 5.93 -2.34 -17.05
N ILE A 350 6.78 -3.31 -16.70
CA ILE A 350 6.66 -4.72 -17.10
C ILE A 350 5.45 -5.34 -16.38
N LYS A 351 5.39 -5.19 -15.06
CA LYS A 351 4.28 -5.55 -14.17
C LYS A 351 2.93 -5.07 -14.72
N ARG A 352 2.80 -3.78 -15.04
CA ARG A 352 1.57 -3.22 -15.65
C ARG A 352 1.26 -3.78 -17.04
N LYS A 353 2.26 -4.16 -17.84
CA LYS A 353 2.03 -4.80 -19.15
C LYS A 353 1.52 -6.23 -18.99
N VAL A 354 2.13 -7.03 -18.10
CA VAL A 354 1.70 -8.41 -17.80
C VAL A 354 0.30 -8.41 -17.18
N ARG A 355 0.04 -7.57 -16.16
CA ARG A 355 -1.30 -7.35 -15.56
C ARG A 355 -2.38 -7.21 -16.64
N ARG A 356 -2.23 -6.24 -17.56
CA ARG A 356 -3.21 -5.99 -18.64
C ARG A 356 -3.39 -7.15 -19.64
N MET A 357 -2.43 -8.06 -19.75
CA MET A 357 -2.51 -9.19 -20.68
C MET A 357 -3.14 -10.44 -20.06
N PHE A 358 -3.06 -10.61 -18.74
CA PHE A 358 -3.42 -11.86 -18.06
C PHE A 358 -4.47 -11.70 -16.93
N LEU A 359 -4.96 -10.49 -16.65
CA LEU A 359 -6.08 -10.19 -15.72
C LEU A 359 -7.41 -9.90 -16.44
N GLN A 360 -7.65 -10.51 -17.61
CA GLN A 360 -8.94 -10.37 -18.33
C GLN A 360 -10.01 -11.31 -17.76
#